data_AF-A0A430QU73-F1
#
_entry.id   AF-A0A430QU73-F1
#
_cell.length_a   1.000
_cell.length_b   1.000
_cell.length_c   1.000
_cell.angle_alpha   90.00
_cell.angle_beta   90.00
_cell.angle_gamma   90.00
#
_symmetry.space_group_name_H-M   'P 1'
#
loop_
_entity.id
_entity.type
_entity.pdbx_description
1 polymer ?
#
loop_
_entity_poly.entity_id
_entity_poly.type
_entity_poly.pdbx_seq_one_letter_code
_entity_poly.pdbx_strand_id
1 'polypeptide(L)'
;MIVRLYHNGELEVEWTIGPFPSDMIGRETIIRYTIDGNDVQYRDTGEFFTDSSGRRLIKRLRNHRDDWSLPIQYHEIQNITGNYYPIVNRIMIKNILLEWLNEKIPFGLAIYTDRSHGGTSLNDGQLELMLHRQTVYDDNLGVNEPLMELGLDNKGKYYLKCK
;
A
#
# COMPACT_ATOMS: atom_id res chain seq x y z
N MET A 1 -9.16 -14.96 3.65
CA MET A 1 -8.67 -14.51 2.34
C MET A 1 -9.23 -15.43 1.29
N ILE A 2 -9.80 -14.87 0.23
CA ILE A 2 -10.26 -15.63 -0.94
C ILE A 2 -9.48 -15.09 -2.15
N VAL A 3 -8.92 -15.99 -2.95
CA VAL A 3 -8.16 -15.64 -4.15
C VAL A 3 -8.87 -16.26 -5.35
N ARG A 4 -9.16 -15.46 -6.38
CA ARG A 4 -9.83 -15.89 -7.61
C ARG A 4 -8.96 -15.53 -8.80
N LEU A 5 -8.63 -16.51 -9.64
CA LEU A 5 -7.94 -16.31 -10.90
C LEU A 5 -8.97 -16.39 -12.04
N TYR A 6 -9.06 -15.33 -12.84
CA TYR A 6 -9.96 -15.28 -13.99
C TYR A 6 -9.25 -15.71 -15.27
N HIS A 7 -10.03 -16.14 -16.27
CA HIS A 7 -9.52 -16.61 -17.57
C HIS A 7 -8.74 -15.54 -18.35
N ASN A 8 -8.96 -14.26 -18.06
CA ASN A 8 -8.22 -13.14 -18.66
C ASN A 8 -6.89 -12.84 -17.94
N GLY A 9 -6.50 -13.64 -16.95
CA GLY A 9 -5.26 -13.47 -16.19
C GLY A 9 -5.34 -12.46 -15.04
N GLU A 10 -6.52 -11.87 -14.77
CA GLU A 10 -6.72 -11.03 -13.59
C GLU A 10 -6.76 -11.88 -12.32
N LEU A 11 -6.05 -11.41 -11.28
CA LEU A 11 -6.06 -12.00 -9.96
C LEU A 11 -6.88 -11.12 -9.02
N GLU A 12 -8.00 -11.63 -8.54
CA GLU A 12 -8.80 -10.95 -7.54
C GLU A 12 -8.52 -11.52 -6.16
N VAL A 13 -8.28 -10.63 -5.21
CA VAL A 13 -8.06 -11.00 -3.82
C VAL A 13 -9.09 -10.30 -2.94
N GLU A 14 -9.77 -11.08 -2.12
CA GLU A 14 -10.77 -10.61 -1.17
C GLU A 14 -10.32 -10.88 0.27
N TRP A 15 -10.45 -9.87 1.11
CA TRP A 15 -10.10 -9.93 2.53
C TRP A 15 -11.31 -9.64 3.40
N THR A 16 -11.32 -10.31 4.55
CA THR A 16 -12.19 -9.98 5.66
C THR A 16 -11.28 -9.78 6.87
N ILE A 17 -11.17 -8.53 7.32
CA ILE A 17 -10.33 -8.16 8.46
C ILE A 17 -11.24 -7.84 9.65
N GLY A 18 -10.89 -8.36 10.82
CA GLY A 18 -11.56 -8.11 12.09
C GLY A 18 -12.60 -9.16 12.52
N PRO A 19 -13.23 -8.96 13.70
CA PRO A 19 -12.95 -7.90 14.67
C PRO A 19 -11.53 -7.98 15.23
N PHE A 20 -10.95 -6.82 15.56
CA PHE A 20 -9.72 -6.81 16.33
C PHE A 20 -9.99 -7.23 17.80
N PRO A 21 -9.02 -7.88 18.46
CA PRO A 21 -9.11 -8.18 19.89
C PRO A 21 -9.32 -6.93 20.74
N SER A 22 -10.14 -7.04 21.78
CA SER A 22 -10.39 -5.97 22.74
C SER A 22 -9.33 -5.95 23.85
N ASP A 23 -8.06 -5.78 23.48
CA ASP A 23 -6.91 -5.81 24.41
C ASP A 23 -6.22 -4.45 24.58
N MET A 24 -6.89 -3.36 24.19
CA MET A 24 -6.36 -1.99 24.28
C MET A 24 -5.02 -1.80 23.56
N ILE A 25 -4.74 -2.60 22.52
CA ILE A 25 -3.59 -2.44 21.64
C ILE A 25 -4.08 -1.92 20.28
N GLY A 26 -3.58 -0.74 19.88
CA GLY A 26 -3.83 -0.19 18.55
C GLY A 26 -3.19 -1.08 17.47
N ARG A 27 -3.90 -1.27 16.35
CA ARG A 27 -3.48 -2.15 15.26
C ARG A 27 -3.73 -1.50 13.92
N GLU A 28 -2.77 -1.62 13.03
CA GLU A 28 -2.89 -1.25 11.63
C GLU A 28 -2.53 -2.49 10.80
N THR A 29 -3.52 -3.03 10.12
CA THR A 29 -3.37 -4.24 9.30
C THR A 29 -3.09 -3.84 7.87
N ILE A 30 -1.97 -4.34 7.35
CA ILE A 30 -1.56 -4.13 5.96
C ILE A 30 -1.63 -5.45 5.20
N ILE A 31 -1.78 -5.36 3.88
CA ILE A 31 -1.32 -6.40 2.96
C ILE A 31 -0.08 -5.91 2.25
N ARG A 32 0.89 -6.80 2.09
CA ARG A 32 2.13 -6.56 1.35
C ARG A 32 2.27 -7.58 0.23
N TYR A 33 2.42 -7.07 -0.98
CA TYR A 33 2.79 -7.80 -2.17
C TYR A 33 4.29 -7.66 -2.36
N THR A 34 4.99 -8.80 -2.38
CA THR A 34 6.43 -8.83 -2.58
C THR A 34 6.70 -9.59 -3.87
N ILE A 35 7.35 -8.94 -4.81
CA ILE A 35 7.99 -9.58 -5.95
C ILE A 35 9.39 -9.92 -5.47
N ASP A 36 9.79 -11.17 -5.60
CA ASP A 36 11.11 -11.66 -5.18
C ASP A 36 11.50 -12.84 -6.07
N GLY A 37 12.80 -13.10 -6.17
CA GLY A 37 13.38 -14.16 -6.97
C GLY A 37 14.77 -13.79 -7.49
N ASN A 38 15.61 -14.80 -7.71
CA ASN A 38 16.96 -14.61 -8.25
C ASN A 38 16.96 -13.97 -9.64
N ASP A 39 15.87 -14.14 -10.39
CA ASP A 39 15.69 -13.63 -11.74
C ASP A 39 15.08 -12.22 -11.77
N VAL A 40 14.86 -11.59 -10.61
CA VAL A 40 14.22 -10.27 -10.51
C VAL A 40 15.27 -9.17 -10.36
N GLN A 41 15.24 -8.18 -11.23
CA GLN A 41 16.09 -6.99 -11.18
C GLN A 41 15.26 -5.72 -11.09
N TYR A 42 15.46 -4.95 -10.01
CA TYR A 42 14.84 -3.64 -9.82
C TYR A 42 15.73 -2.56 -10.47
N ARG A 43 15.18 -1.79 -11.41
CA ARG A 43 15.96 -0.77 -12.14
C ARG A 43 16.13 0.53 -11.35
N ASP A 44 15.09 0.95 -10.64
CA ASP A 44 15.06 2.22 -9.91
C ASP A 44 14.67 1.98 -8.46
N THR A 45 15.66 2.08 -7.56
CA THR A 45 15.47 1.86 -6.14
C THR A 45 14.51 2.87 -5.53
N GLY A 46 13.53 2.36 -4.78
CA GLY A 46 12.52 3.16 -4.08
C GLY A 46 11.46 3.81 -4.95
N GLU A 47 11.43 3.54 -6.27
CA GLU A 47 10.43 4.11 -7.17
C GLU A 47 9.13 3.28 -7.20
N PHE A 48 8.01 3.96 -7.03
CA PHE A 48 6.68 3.40 -7.26
C PHE A 48 5.71 4.49 -7.73
N PHE A 49 4.51 4.11 -8.15
CA PHE A 49 3.52 5.04 -8.68
C PHE A 49 2.20 4.90 -7.96
N THR A 50 1.60 6.04 -7.63
CA THR A 50 0.26 6.12 -7.05
C THR A 50 -0.63 6.94 -7.95
N ASP A 51 -1.92 6.67 -7.97
CA ASP A 51 -2.85 7.55 -8.65
C ASP A 51 -3.06 8.88 -7.91
N SER A 52 -3.60 9.87 -8.62
CA SER A 52 -4.15 11.10 -8.07
C SER A 52 -5.63 11.17 -8.42
N SER A 53 -6.48 10.96 -7.41
CA SER A 53 -7.94 10.98 -7.55
C SER A 53 -8.46 10.11 -8.70
N GLY A 54 -7.88 8.91 -8.87
CA GLY A 54 -8.23 7.95 -9.91
C GLY A 54 -7.72 8.28 -11.32
N ARG A 55 -7.03 9.40 -11.51
CA ARG A 55 -6.63 9.88 -12.85
C ARG A 55 -5.16 9.60 -13.14
N ARG A 56 -4.32 10.63 -12.99
CA ARG A 56 -2.90 10.60 -13.39
C ARG A 56 -2.10 9.78 -12.38
N LEU A 57 -1.11 9.05 -12.89
CA LEU A 57 -0.10 8.42 -12.05
C LEU A 57 0.96 9.46 -11.65
N ILE A 58 1.25 9.54 -10.36
CA ILE A 58 2.33 10.33 -9.79
C ILE A 58 3.47 9.37 -9.44
N LYS A 59 4.68 9.68 -9.90
CA LYS A 59 5.90 8.99 -9.49
C LYS A 59 6.21 9.37 -8.03
N ARG A 60 6.46 8.37 -7.20
CA ARG A 60 6.90 8.50 -5.81
C ARG A 60 8.28 7.89 -5.69
N LEU A 61 9.12 8.51 -4.88
CA LEU A 61 10.42 7.99 -4.51
C LEU A 61 10.51 7.95 -2.99
N ARG A 62 10.84 6.77 -2.44
CA ARG A 62 10.94 6.56 -0.99
C ARG A 62 11.92 7.55 -0.35
N ASN A 63 11.52 8.16 0.76
CA ASN A 63 12.27 9.18 1.51
C ASN A 63 12.66 10.42 0.68
N HIS A 64 11.88 10.77 -0.33
CA HIS A 64 12.17 11.91 -1.21
C HIS A 64 11.02 12.91 -1.31
N ARG A 65 11.35 14.19 -1.51
CA ARG A 65 10.42 15.31 -1.70
C ARG A 65 10.97 16.23 -2.79
N ASP A 66 10.30 16.28 -3.94
CA ASP A 66 10.74 17.12 -5.08
C ASP A 66 10.56 18.61 -4.80
N ASP A 67 9.47 18.98 -4.11
CA ASP A 67 9.04 20.37 -3.93
C ASP A 67 9.80 21.12 -2.82
N TRP A 68 10.65 20.42 -2.07
CA TRP A 68 11.34 20.97 -0.91
C TRP A 68 12.76 21.34 -1.30
N SER A 69 12.95 22.58 -1.76
CA SER A 69 14.27 23.20 -1.90
C SER A 69 14.82 23.58 -0.53
N LEU A 70 15.06 22.58 0.32
CA LEU A 70 15.64 22.80 1.64
C LEU A 70 17.15 23.01 1.52
N PRO A 71 17.71 24.07 2.14
CA PRO A 71 19.16 24.31 2.15
C PRO A 71 19.94 23.28 2.98
N ILE A 72 19.24 22.43 3.72
CA ILE A 72 19.78 21.36 4.56
C ILE A 72 19.27 20.03 3.99
N GLN A 73 20.14 19.02 3.93
CA GLN A 73 19.75 17.66 3.55
C GLN A 73 18.60 17.20 4.47
N TYR A 74 17.39 17.08 3.91
CA TYR A 74 16.24 16.57 4.64
C TYR A 74 16.42 15.08 4.90
N HIS A 75 16.23 14.68 6.15
CA HIS A 75 16.20 13.28 6.56
C HIS A 75 14.80 12.96 7.07
N GLU A 76 14.12 12.01 6.41
CA GLU A 76 12.81 11.52 6.85
C GLU A 76 12.98 10.68 8.12
N ILE A 77 12.64 11.26 9.27
CA ILE A 77 12.73 10.60 10.59
C ILE A 77 11.67 9.51 10.70
N GLN A 78 10.53 9.68 10.01
CA GLN A 78 9.41 8.76 10.03
C GLN A 78 9.40 7.93 8.73
N ASN A 79 10.39 7.06 8.59
CA ASN A 79 10.67 6.31 7.35
C ASN A 79 9.55 5.35 6.88
N ILE A 80 8.55 5.08 7.73
CA ILE A 80 7.35 4.33 7.35
C ILE A 80 6.23 5.32 6.99
N THR A 81 5.72 6.07 7.97
CA THR A 81 4.52 6.91 7.80
C THR A 81 4.74 8.05 6.81
N GLY A 82 5.96 8.61 6.74
CA GLY A 82 6.32 9.62 5.76
C GLY A 82 6.29 9.13 4.30
N ASN A 83 6.26 7.82 4.08
CA ASN A 83 6.18 7.24 2.73
C ASN A 83 4.78 6.74 2.36
N TYR A 84 3.79 6.85 3.24
CA TYR A 84 2.42 6.48 2.93
C TYR A 84 1.72 7.56 2.09
N TYR A 85 1.04 7.13 1.03
CA TYR A 85 0.29 7.99 0.12
C TYR A 85 -1.16 7.51 -0.01
N PRO A 86 -2.10 8.42 -0.34
CA PRO A 86 -3.47 8.04 -0.64
C PRO A 86 -3.52 7.28 -1.97
N ILE A 87 -4.10 6.08 -1.93
CA ILE A 87 -4.36 5.22 -3.08
C ILE A 87 -5.86 5.19 -3.30
N VAL A 88 -6.36 5.99 -4.25
CA VAL A 88 -7.80 6.10 -4.50
C VAL A 88 -8.27 5.01 -5.45
N ASN A 89 -7.42 4.63 -6.41
CA ASN A 89 -7.76 3.67 -7.45
C ASN A 89 -6.68 2.62 -7.66
N ARG A 90 -5.40 3.02 -7.70
CA ARG A 90 -4.31 2.09 -8.01
C ARG A 90 -2.94 2.52 -7.53
N ILE A 91 -2.14 1.53 -7.17
CA ILE A 91 -0.71 1.63 -6.88
C ILE A 91 0.05 0.65 -7.79
N MET A 92 1.25 1.01 -8.24
CA MET A 92 2.00 0.15 -9.16
C MET A 92 3.51 0.33 -9.11
N ILE A 93 4.23 -0.71 -9.54
CA ILE A 93 5.66 -0.69 -9.88
C ILE A 93 5.79 -1.11 -11.35
N LYS A 94 6.63 -0.40 -12.10
CA LYS A 94 6.85 -0.65 -13.54
C LYS A 94 8.28 -1.03 -13.91
N ASN A 95 9.25 -0.73 -13.04
CA ASN A 95 10.65 -0.74 -13.42
C ASN A 95 11.34 -2.04 -12.94
N ILE A 96 10.68 -3.17 -13.21
CA ILE A 96 11.19 -4.51 -12.89
C ILE A 96 11.58 -5.17 -14.21
N LEU A 97 12.71 -5.88 -14.19
CA LEU A 97 13.13 -6.80 -15.23
C LEU A 97 13.12 -8.20 -14.66
N LEU A 98 12.48 -9.12 -15.39
CA LEU A 98 12.58 -10.55 -15.14
C LEU A 98 13.58 -11.14 -16.12
N GLU A 99 14.48 -11.98 -15.62
CA GLU A 99 15.38 -12.78 -16.43
C GLU A 99 14.70 -14.11 -16.76
N TRP A 100 14.56 -14.42 -18.05
CA TRP A 100 13.97 -15.68 -18.49
C TRP A 100 14.69 -16.15 -19.75
N LEU A 101 15.23 -17.38 -19.72
CA LEU A 101 16.02 -17.96 -20.82
C LEU A 101 17.13 -17.01 -21.34
N ASN A 102 17.86 -16.34 -20.44
CA ASN A 102 18.89 -15.32 -20.73
C ASN A 102 18.38 -14.04 -21.44
N GLU A 103 17.07 -13.81 -21.46
CA GLU A 103 16.48 -12.55 -21.92
C GLU A 103 15.92 -11.73 -20.75
N LYS A 104 16.05 -10.41 -20.82
CA LYS A 104 15.48 -9.48 -19.82
C LYS A 104 14.14 -8.94 -20.31
N ILE A 105 13.06 -9.30 -19.61
CA ILE A 105 11.69 -8.95 -19.98
C ILE A 105 11.16 -7.90 -18.99
N PRO A 106 10.58 -6.78 -19.46
CA PRO A 106 9.96 -5.81 -18.57
C PRO A 106 8.72 -6.40 -17.88
N PHE A 107 8.67 -6.24 -16.57
CA PHE A 107 7.54 -6.64 -15.74
C PHE A 107 7.02 -5.44 -14.93
N GLY A 108 5.72 -5.41 -14.72
CA GLY A 108 5.07 -4.43 -13.86
C GLY A 108 3.94 -5.07 -13.07
N LEU A 109 3.78 -4.63 -11.84
CA LEU A 109 2.67 -5.01 -10.97
C LEU A 109 1.81 -3.77 -10.72
N ALA A 110 0.52 -3.90 -10.97
CA ALA A 110 -0.49 -2.90 -10.62
C ALA A 110 -1.52 -3.55 -9.70
N ILE A 111 -1.91 -2.84 -8.66
CA ILE A 111 -2.95 -3.25 -7.73
C ILE A 111 -4.04 -2.20 -7.80
N TYR A 112 -5.25 -2.64 -8.12
CA TYR A 112 -6.46 -1.84 -8.15
C TYR A 112 -7.26 -2.07 -6.88
N THR A 113 -7.73 -0.99 -6.26
CA THR A 113 -8.48 -1.03 -5.01
C THR A 113 -9.97 -0.79 -5.24
N ASP A 114 -10.83 -1.44 -4.46
CA ASP A 114 -12.28 -1.20 -4.47
C ASP A 114 -12.67 0.13 -3.79
N ARG A 115 -11.79 0.68 -2.95
CA ARG A 115 -11.92 1.95 -2.24
C ARG A 115 -10.57 2.62 -2.01
N SER A 116 -10.61 3.84 -1.45
CA SER A 116 -9.42 4.56 -1.04
C SER A 116 -8.72 3.89 0.15
N HIS A 117 -7.41 3.68 0.04
CA HIS A 117 -6.56 3.16 1.10
C HIS A 117 -5.30 4.02 1.26
N GLY A 118 -4.57 3.84 2.36
CA GLY A 118 -3.17 4.26 2.44
C GLY A 118 -2.27 3.18 1.88
N GLY A 119 -1.21 3.54 1.14
CA GLY A 119 -0.28 2.56 0.60
C GLY A 119 1.09 3.14 0.25
N THR A 120 2.06 2.25 0.05
CA THR A 120 3.46 2.62 -0.19
C THR A 120 4.30 1.47 -0.76
N SER A 121 5.59 1.73 -0.98
CA SER A 121 6.65 0.77 -1.27
C SER A 121 7.82 1.00 -0.31
N LEU A 122 7.83 0.28 0.82
CA LEU A 122 8.89 0.42 1.83
C LEU A 122 10.22 -0.24 1.43
N ASN A 123 10.16 -1.26 0.58
CA ASN A 123 11.33 -1.90 -0.02
C ASN A 123 11.11 -2.09 -1.52
N ASP A 124 12.21 -2.22 -2.26
CA ASP A 124 12.14 -2.45 -3.70
C ASP A 124 11.42 -3.77 -3.99
N GLY A 125 10.58 -3.79 -5.03
CA GLY A 125 9.73 -4.95 -5.35
C GLY A 125 8.53 -5.14 -4.43
N GLN A 126 8.33 -4.28 -3.44
CA GLN A 126 7.19 -4.38 -2.51
C GLN A 126 6.16 -3.29 -2.73
N LEU A 127 4.89 -3.67 -2.70
CA LEU A 127 3.77 -2.74 -2.57
C LEU A 127 2.95 -3.13 -1.35
N GLU A 128 2.52 -2.17 -0.56
CA GLU A 128 1.63 -2.42 0.56
C GLU A 128 0.44 -1.47 0.60
N LEU A 129 -0.67 -2.01 1.12
CA LEU A 129 -1.93 -1.30 1.32
C LEU A 129 -2.38 -1.54 2.76
N MET A 130 -2.73 -0.47 3.47
CA MET A 130 -3.39 -0.53 4.76
C MET A 130 -4.85 -0.89 4.56
N LEU A 131 -5.26 -2.05 5.07
CA LEU A 131 -6.60 -2.59 4.92
C LEU A 131 -7.55 -2.10 6.01
N HIS A 132 -7.08 -2.03 7.25
CA HIS A 132 -7.89 -1.61 8.38
C HIS A 132 -7.01 -1.11 9.53
N ARG A 133 -7.49 -0.15 10.31
CA ARG A 133 -6.83 0.38 11.51
C ARG A 133 -7.81 0.55 12.66
N GLN A 134 -7.30 0.33 13.87
CA GLN A 134 -7.95 0.64 15.13
C GLN A 134 -6.93 1.34 16.02
N THR A 135 -7.32 2.48 16.59
CA THR A 135 -6.52 3.18 17.60
C THR A 135 -7.25 3.14 18.93
N VAL A 136 -6.47 3.15 20.02
CA VAL A 136 -7.00 3.10 21.39
C VAL A 136 -6.88 4.46 22.09
N TYR A 137 -6.22 5.41 21.44
CA TYR A 137 -6.08 6.80 21.85
C TYR A 137 -6.51 7.72 20.70
N ASP A 138 -7.03 8.88 21.08
CA ASP A 138 -7.27 10.03 20.20
C ASP A 138 -5.94 10.69 19.82
N ASP A 139 -5.87 11.28 18.63
CA ASP A 139 -4.67 11.94 18.11
C ASP A 139 -4.59 13.43 18.50
N ASN A 140 -5.56 13.94 19.27
CA ASN A 140 -5.73 15.32 19.69
C ASN A 140 -5.85 16.32 18.52
N LEU A 141 -6.43 15.88 17.39
CA LEU A 141 -6.67 16.74 16.22
C LEU A 141 -8.13 17.23 16.11
N GLY A 142 -8.94 17.01 17.15
CA GLY A 142 -10.24 17.68 17.34
C GLY A 142 -11.47 16.79 17.33
N VAL A 143 -11.34 15.51 16.96
CA VAL A 143 -12.44 14.53 16.97
C VAL A 143 -12.74 14.06 18.41
N ASN A 144 -11.73 14.00 19.28
CA ASN A 144 -11.84 13.66 20.71
C ASN A 144 -12.36 12.25 20.99
N GLU A 145 -12.10 11.30 20.08
CA GLU A 145 -12.40 9.88 20.28
C GLU A 145 -11.36 9.01 19.56
N PRO A 146 -10.99 7.85 20.14
CA PRO A 146 -10.15 6.88 19.46
C PRO A 146 -10.92 6.19 18.32
N LEU A 147 -10.20 5.72 17.31
CA LEU A 147 -10.80 4.97 16.21
C LEU A 147 -11.08 3.52 16.62
N MET A 148 -12.27 3.26 17.16
CA MET A 148 -12.72 1.93 17.61
C MET A 148 -14.06 1.48 16.99
N GLU A 149 -14.34 1.91 15.76
CA GLU A 149 -15.61 1.61 15.08
C GLU A 149 -15.83 0.10 14.87
N LEU A 150 -17.06 -0.36 15.11
CA LEU A 150 -17.48 -1.75 14.88
C LEU A 150 -18.13 -1.96 13.50
N GLY A 151 -18.15 -0.94 12.65
CA GLY A 151 -18.85 -0.98 11.36
C GLY A 151 -20.38 -1.09 11.49
N LEU A 152 -21.09 -1.10 10.35
CA LEU A 152 -22.55 -1.09 10.29
C LEU A 152 -23.20 -2.38 10.84
N ASP A 153 -22.49 -3.50 10.78
CA ASP A 153 -22.98 -4.79 11.28
C ASP A 153 -22.63 -5.03 12.76
N ASN A 154 -21.99 -4.06 13.43
CA ASN A 154 -21.45 -4.15 14.79
C ASN A 154 -20.48 -5.33 15.01
N LYS A 155 -19.88 -5.88 13.94
CA LYS A 155 -18.94 -7.01 14.03
C LYS A 155 -17.48 -6.60 13.94
N GLY A 156 -17.18 -5.33 13.69
CA GLY A 156 -15.84 -4.82 13.47
C GLY A 156 -15.17 -5.44 12.25
N LYS A 157 -15.96 -5.80 11.22
CA LYS A 157 -15.47 -6.51 10.04
C LYS A 157 -15.43 -5.61 8.82
N TYR A 158 -14.29 -5.62 8.15
CA TYR A 158 -14.08 -4.89 6.91
C TYR A 158 -13.87 -5.89 5.77
N TYR A 159 -14.74 -5.79 4.76
CA TYR A 159 -14.69 -6.57 3.52
C TYR A 159 -14.06 -5.70 2.44
N LEU A 160 -13.02 -6.23 1.81
CA LEU A 160 -12.15 -5.50 0.91
C LEU A 160 -11.80 -6.37 -0.29
N LYS A 161 -11.72 -5.76 -1.46
CA LYS A 161 -11.45 -6.45 -2.71
C LYS A 161 -10.43 -5.68 -3.55
N CYS A 162 -9.41 -6.39 -4.03
CA CYS A 162 -8.44 -5.85 -4.97
C CYS A 162 -8.31 -6.74 -6.21
N LYS A 163 -7.84 -6.12 -7.30
CA LYS A 163 -7.55 -6.75 -8.58
C LYS A 163 -6.14 -6.40 -9.05
#